data_AF-A0A6L8HBS9-F1
#
_entry.id   AF-A0A6L8HBS9-F1
#
_cell.length_a   1.000
_cell.length_b   1.000
_cell.length_c   1.000
_cell.angle_alpha   90.00
_cell.angle_beta   90.00
_cell.angle_gamma   90.00
#
_symmetry.space_group_name_H-M   'P 1'
#
loop_
_entity.id
_entity.type
_entity.pdbx_description
1 polymer ?
#
loop_
_entity_poly.entity_id
_entity_poly.type
_entity_poly.pdbx_seq_one_letter_code
_entity_poly.pdbx_strand_id
1 'polypeptide(L)'
;MAVALLSLVGLFLAFYLVAHNLGWAPPILCGTGDCGIVQSSKYAWVGPIPVSAIGLAGYLALFVLSLLGLQESMAGSRLIALLLFGGALAGVFYSGYLTYLEAAVIKAWCRYCVASAILITVVFLATIPEVKRIRGMSAG
;
A
#
# COMPACT_ATOMS: atom_id res chain seq x y z
N MET A 1 2.59 -13.30 9.84
CA MET A 1 2.74 -12.33 10.97
C MET A 1 3.44 -11.03 10.55
N ALA A 2 4.56 -11.09 9.82
CA ALA A 2 5.25 -9.89 9.33
C ALA A 2 4.32 -8.98 8.49
N VAL A 3 3.46 -9.57 7.66
CA VAL A 3 2.48 -8.84 6.83
C VAL A 3 1.56 -7.94 7.66
N ALA A 4 1.09 -8.40 8.82
CA ALA A 4 0.20 -7.62 9.69
C ALA A 4 0.90 -6.37 10.28
N LEU A 5 2.15 -6.51 10.71
CA LEU A 5 2.95 -5.37 11.21
C LEU A 5 3.24 -4.37 10.09
N LEU A 6 3.65 -4.85 8.91
CA LEU A 6 3.94 -4.00 7.77
C LEU A 6 2.69 -3.27 7.24
N SER A 7 1.54 -3.94 7.19
CA SER A 7 0.28 -3.32 6.78
C SER A 7 -0.23 -2.32 7.81
N LEU A 8 0.00 -2.54 9.10
CA LEU A 8 -0.29 -1.55 10.15
C LEU A 8 0.56 -0.27 9.98
N VAL A 9 1.86 -0.43 9.70
CA VAL A 9 2.76 0.70 9.40
C VAL A 9 2.31 1.44 8.14
N GLY A 10 1.96 0.72 7.07
CA GLY A 10 1.43 1.30 5.83
C GLY A 10 0.10 2.03 6.04
N LEU A 11 -0.77 1.50 6.89
CA LEU A 11 -2.05 2.11 7.24
C LEU A 11 -1.85 3.41 8.02
N PHE A 12 -0.94 3.45 9.00
CA PHE A 12 -0.59 4.68 9.71
C PHE A 12 -0.02 5.75 8.76
N LEU A 13 0.85 5.35 7.84
CA LEU A 13 1.42 6.25 6.84
C LEU A 13 0.35 6.81 5.88
N ALA A 14 -0.53 5.96 5.38
CA ALA A 14 -1.60 6.37 4.47
C ALA A 14 -2.65 7.23 5.19
N PHE A 15 -2.96 6.90 6.45
CA PHE A 15 -3.87 7.69 7.28
C PHE A 15 -3.31 9.08 7.54
N TYR A 16 -2.01 9.19 7.84
CA TYR A 16 -1.31 10.46 7.95
C TYR A 16 -1.44 11.28 6.66
N LEU A 17 -1.21 10.67 5.50
CA LEU A 17 -1.33 11.33 4.20
C LEU A 17 -2.76 11.81 3.89
N VAL A 18 -3.77 11.01 4.23
CA VAL A 18 -5.19 11.38 4.08
C VAL A 18 -5.56 12.54 5.00
N ALA A 19 -5.12 12.50 6.27
CA ALA A 19 -5.35 13.60 7.22
C ALA A 19 -4.72 14.92 6.72
N HIS A 20 -3.54 14.85 6.11
CA HIS A 20 -2.92 15.98 5.41
C HIS A 20 -3.75 16.47 4.23
N ASN A 21 -4.22 15.54 3.38
CA ASN A 21 -5.01 15.90 2.20
C ASN A 21 -6.38 16.50 2.54
N LEU A 22 -6.94 16.17 3.71
CA LEU A 22 -8.16 16.78 4.27
C LEU A 22 -7.92 18.14 4.94
N GLY A 23 -6.67 18.62 5.01
CA GLY A 23 -6.33 19.91 5.64
C GLY A 23 -6.34 19.89 7.16
N TRP A 24 -6.31 18.71 7.80
CA TRP A 24 -6.30 18.57 9.27
C TRP A 24 -4.89 18.65 9.87
N ALA A 25 -3.85 18.67 9.03
CA ALA A 25 -2.45 18.72 9.45
C ALA A 25 -1.69 19.86 8.73
N PRO A 26 -0.64 20.45 9.36
CA PRO A 26 0.23 21.48 8.75
C PRO A 26 0.85 20.98 7.44
N PRO A 27 1.45 21.81 6.56
CA PRO A 27 2.01 21.34 5.29
C PRO A 27 2.92 20.13 5.51
N ILE A 28 2.75 19.11 4.66
CA ILE A 28 3.57 17.89 4.66
C ILE A 28 5.03 18.32 4.87
N LEU A 29 5.74 17.70 5.83
CA LEU A 29 7.19 17.92 5.98
C LEU A 29 7.90 17.31 4.77
N CYS A 30 7.78 18.02 3.66
CA CYS A 30 8.33 17.68 2.36
C CYS A 30 9.86 17.71 2.38
N GLY A 31 10.48 18.37 3.37
CA GLY A 31 11.93 18.54 3.42
C GLY A 31 12.44 19.07 2.09
N THR A 32 13.19 18.25 1.35
CA THR A 32 13.80 18.54 0.04
C THR A 32 13.01 17.99 -1.16
N GLY A 33 11.74 17.61 -1.00
CA GLY A 33 10.93 17.00 -2.06
C GLY A 33 9.73 17.86 -2.47
N ASP A 34 9.47 17.99 -3.77
CA ASP A 34 8.29 18.67 -4.33
C ASP A 34 6.99 17.84 -4.16
N CYS A 35 6.80 17.18 -3.01
CA CYS A 35 5.60 16.40 -2.70
C CYS A 35 4.31 17.25 -2.83
N GLY A 36 4.39 18.56 -2.57
CA GLY A 36 3.28 19.49 -2.78
C GLY A 36 2.86 19.60 -4.25
N ILE A 37 3.82 19.60 -5.19
CA ILE A 37 3.54 19.58 -6.63
C ILE A 37 2.96 18.23 -7.05
N VAL A 38 3.48 17.12 -6.53
CA VAL A 38 2.95 15.78 -6.83
C VAL A 38 1.50 15.64 -6.35
N GLN A 39 1.21 16.02 -5.10
CA GLN A 39 -0.13 15.94 -4.49
C GLN A 39 -1.15 16.91 -5.10
N SER A 40 -0.72 18.06 -5.63
CA SER A 40 -1.60 19.00 -6.34
C SER A 40 -1.76 18.69 -7.83
N SER A 41 -1.01 17.73 -8.36
CA SER A 41 -1.09 17.34 -9.77
C SER A 41 -2.40 16.61 -10.08
N LYS A 42 -2.81 16.68 -11.35
CA LYS A 42 -3.99 15.93 -11.86
C LYS A 42 -3.88 14.42 -11.63
N TYR A 43 -2.67 13.88 -11.49
CA TYR A 43 -2.42 12.45 -11.28
C TYR A 43 -2.62 12.00 -9.83
N ALA A 44 -2.57 12.92 -8.86
CA ALA A 44 -2.88 12.62 -7.46
C ALA A 44 -4.38 12.45 -7.19
N TRP A 45 -5.21 12.68 -8.21
CA TRP A 45 -6.67 12.59 -8.13
C TRP A 45 -7.19 11.62 -9.18
N VAL A 46 -7.84 10.55 -8.72
CA VAL A 46 -8.61 9.66 -9.59
C VAL A 46 -10.06 10.11 -9.50
N GLY A 47 -10.42 11.07 -10.38
CA GLY A 47 -11.71 11.75 -10.31
C GLY A 47 -11.82 12.56 -9.01
N PRO A 48 -12.80 12.28 -8.13
CA PRO A 48 -12.95 12.98 -6.85
C PRO A 48 -12.11 12.36 -5.71
N ILE A 49 -11.47 11.21 -5.93
CA ILE A 49 -10.81 10.46 -4.86
C ILE A 49 -9.29 10.68 -4.94
N PRO A 50 -8.64 11.12 -3.84
CA PRO A 50 -7.20 11.25 -3.82
C PRO A 50 -6.55 9.87 -3.84
N VAL A 51 -5.46 9.74 -4.59
CA VAL A 51 -4.67 8.50 -4.68
C VAL A 51 -4.21 8.01 -3.30
N SER A 52 -3.97 8.93 -2.37
CA SER A 52 -3.64 8.64 -0.97
C SER A 52 -4.74 7.82 -0.26
N ALA A 53 -6.02 8.09 -0.57
CA ALA A 53 -7.14 7.33 -0.02
C ALA A 53 -7.26 5.93 -0.65
N ILE A 54 -6.91 5.79 -1.93
CA ILE A 54 -6.84 4.48 -2.59
C ILE A 54 -5.75 3.63 -1.93
N GLY A 55 -4.58 4.21 -1.68
CA GLY A 55 -3.50 3.57 -0.93
C GLY A 55 -3.93 3.14 0.48
N LEU A 56 -4.64 4.03 1.21
CA LEU A 56 -5.19 3.71 2.54
C LEU A 56 -6.14 2.52 2.48
N ALA A 57 -7.09 2.52 1.54
CA ALA A 57 -8.03 1.43 1.35
C ALA A 57 -7.31 0.11 1.02
N GLY A 58 -6.26 0.16 0.20
CA GLY A 58 -5.41 -0.99 -0.12
C GLY A 58 -4.70 -1.57 1.10
N TYR A 59 -4.03 -0.73 1.91
CA TYR A 59 -3.37 -1.18 3.14
C TYR A 59 -4.36 -1.73 4.17
N LEU A 60 -5.53 -1.11 4.30
CA LEU A 60 -6.59 -1.56 5.20
C LEU A 60 -7.15 -2.91 4.76
N ALA A 61 -7.38 -3.11 3.46
CA ALA A 61 -7.77 -4.40 2.92
C ALA A 61 -6.71 -5.48 3.24
N LEU A 62 -5.42 -5.21 2.95
CA LEU A 62 -4.34 -6.15 3.24
C LEU A 62 -4.23 -6.49 4.74
N PHE A 63 -4.44 -5.51 5.61
CA PHE A 63 -4.46 -5.72 7.05
C PHE A 63 -5.61 -6.63 7.49
N VAL A 64 -6.84 -6.34 7.04
CA VAL A 64 -8.04 -7.15 7.34
C VAL A 64 -7.89 -8.57 6.79
N LEU A 65 -7.40 -8.71 5.56
CA LEU A 65 -7.12 -10.01 4.95
C LEU A 65 -6.04 -10.79 5.74
N SER A 66 -5.01 -10.11 6.24
CA SER A 66 -3.98 -10.74 7.09
C SER A 66 -4.55 -11.19 8.43
N LEU A 67 -5.49 -10.43 9.04
CA LEU A 67 -6.18 -10.83 10.27
C LEU A 67 -7.12 -12.02 10.05
N LEU A 68 -7.86 -12.02 8.95
CA LEU A 68 -8.72 -13.15 8.56
C LEU A 68 -7.89 -14.43 8.30
N GLY A 69 -6.68 -14.30 7.76
CA GLY A 69 -5.75 -15.41 7.60
C GLY A 69 -5.16 -15.96 8.91
N LEU A 70 -5.24 -15.21 10.02
CA LEU A 70 -4.83 -15.65 11.35
C LEU A 70 -5.92 -16.45 12.09
N GLN A 71 -7.18 -16.39 11.64
CA GLN A 71 -8.24 -17.21 12.22
C GLN A 71 -8.09 -18.67 11.80
N GLU A 72 -8.04 -19.60 12.77
CA GLU A 72 -7.95 -21.06 12.57
C GLU A 72 -8.99 -21.59 11.56
N SER A 73 -10.20 -21.02 11.52
CA SER A 73 -11.26 -21.43 10.57
C SER A 73 -10.97 -21.06 9.11
N MET A 74 -10.08 -20.09 8.89
CA MET A 74 -9.73 -19.53 7.58
C MET A 74 -8.23 -19.66 7.26
N ALA A 75 -7.42 -20.20 8.18
CA ALA A 75 -5.96 -20.35 8.12
C ALA A 75 -5.43 -21.24 6.97
N GLY A 76 -6.31 -21.83 6.16
CA GLY A 76 -5.95 -22.60 4.97
C GLY A 76 -6.63 -22.14 3.68
N SER A 77 -7.42 -21.06 3.71
CA SER A 77 -8.22 -20.67 2.55
C SER A 77 -7.34 -20.11 1.44
N ARG A 78 -7.20 -20.87 0.35
CA ARG A 78 -6.50 -20.43 -0.87
C ARG A 78 -6.99 -19.07 -1.36
N LEU A 79 -8.27 -18.76 -1.16
CA LEU A 79 -8.88 -17.51 -1.59
C LEU A 79 -8.21 -16.29 -0.91
N ILE A 80 -7.95 -16.37 0.39
CA ILE A 80 -7.32 -15.28 1.17
C ILE A 80 -5.88 -15.06 0.70
N ALA A 81 -5.12 -16.16 0.53
CA ALA A 81 -3.76 -16.09 0.02
C ALA A 81 -3.70 -15.48 -1.39
N LEU A 82 -4.65 -15.84 -2.26
CA LEU A 82 -4.74 -15.31 -3.62
C LEU A 82 -5.14 -13.84 -3.64
N LEU A 83 -6.06 -13.42 -2.77
CA LEU A 83 -6.46 -12.02 -2.60
C LEU A 83 -5.33 -11.17 -2.01
N LEU A 84 -4.59 -11.66 -1.01
CA LEU A 84 -3.41 -11.00 -0.46
C LEU A 84 -2.34 -10.81 -1.54
N PHE A 85 -2.02 -11.89 -2.27
CA PHE A 85 -1.02 -11.85 -3.32
C PHE A 85 -1.45 -10.95 -4.48
N GLY A 86 -2.69 -11.08 -4.93
CA GLY A 86 -3.26 -10.25 -6.00
C GLY A 86 -3.34 -8.78 -5.63
N GLY A 87 -3.78 -8.48 -4.41
CA GLY A 87 -3.85 -7.11 -3.88
C GLY A 87 -2.48 -6.47 -3.71
N ALA A 88 -1.51 -7.21 -3.17
CA ALA A 88 -0.14 -6.72 -3.04
C ALA A 88 0.53 -6.55 -4.41
N LEU A 89 0.31 -7.45 -5.36
CA LEU A 89 0.81 -7.33 -6.74
C LEU A 89 0.21 -6.11 -7.44
N ALA A 90 -1.10 -5.92 -7.33
CA ALA A 90 -1.77 -4.74 -7.88
C ALA A 90 -1.23 -3.44 -7.26
N GLY A 91 -0.97 -3.44 -5.94
CA GLY A 91 -0.37 -2.30 -5.24
C GLY A 91 1.06 -1.99 -5.70
N VAL A 92 1.88 -3.02 -5.99
CA VAL A 92 3.23 -2.85 -6.55
C VAL A 92 3.17 -2.28 -7.97
N PHE A 93 2.29 -2.81 -8.83
CA PHE A 93 2.11 -2.28 -10.18
C PHE A 93 1.63 -0.83 -10.16
N TYR A 94 0.67 -0.52 -9.31
CA TYR A 94 0.14 0.82 -9.15
C TYR A 94 1.19 1.80 -8.61
N SER A 95 1.99 1.38 -7.62
CA SER A 95 3.10 2.18 -7.12
C SER A 95 4.17 2.41 -8.18
N GLY A 96 4.52 1.39 -8.98
CA GLY A 96 5.44 1.53 -10.10
C GLY A 96 4.93 2.52 -11.16
N TYR A 97 3.62 2.50 -11.44
CA TYR A 97 2.98 3.47 -12.34
C TYR A 97 3.10 4.90 -11.82
N LEU A 98 2.87 5.12 -10.52
CA LEU A 98 3.04 6.43 -9.89
C LEU A 98 4.50 6.89 -9.92
N THR A 99 5.45 6.03 -9.61
CA THR A 99 6.88 6.35 -9.69
C THR A 99 7.30 6.71 -11.13
N TYR A 100 6.72 6.04 -12.12
CA TYR A 100 6.92 6.41 -13.53
C TYR A 100 6.36 7.80 -13.84
N LEU A 101 5.16 8.14 -13.36
CA LEU A 101 4.58 9.48 -13.52
C LEU A 101 5.41 10.56 -12.83
N GLU A 102 5.91 10.30 -11.63
CA GLU A 102 6.80 11.20 -10.88
C GLU A 102 8.07 11.52 -11.67
N ALA A 103 8.73 10.51 -12.23
CA ALA A 103 9.98 10.66 -12.97
C ALA A 103 9.79 11.22 -14.39
N ALA A 104 8.78 10.74 -15.14
CA ALA A 104 8.63 11.05 -16.56
C ALA A 104 7.76 12.29 -16.83
N VAL A 105 6.71 12.51 -16.01
CA VAL A 105 5.70 13.55 -16.28
C VAL A 105 5.88 14.75 -15.35
N ILE A 106 5.84 14.52 -14.04
CA ILE A 106 5.85 15.60 -13.04
C ILE A 106 7.28 16.12 -12.83
N LYS A 107 8.29 15.27 -13.06
CA LYS A 107 9.72 15.55 -12.79
C LYS A 107 9.98 16.01 -11.36
N ALA A 108 9.14 15.55 -10.44
CA ALA A 108 9.15 15.87 -9.03
C ALA A 108 9.08 14.56 -8.23
N TRP A 109 9.84 14.48 -7.15
CA TRP A 109 9.93 13.26 -6.34
C TRP A 109 9.18 13.44 -5.04
N CYS A 110 8.14 12.64 -4.80
CA CYS A 110 7.51 12.61 -3.50
C CYS A 110 8.05 11.47 -2.63
N ARG A 111 8.79 11.83 -1.59
CA ARG A 111 9.43 10.87 -0.68
C ARG A 111 8.42 9.96 0.04
N TYR A 112 7.20 10.43 0.30
CA TYR A 112 6.11 9.63 0.87
C TYR A 112 5.52 8.62 -0.13
N CYS A 113 5.39 9.00 -1.40
CA CYS A 113 4.95 8.11 -2.47
C CYS A 113 5.97 6.99 -2.69
N VAL A 114 7.26 7.34 -2.74
CA VAL A 114 8.36 6.36 -2.83
C VAL A 114 8.42 5.47 -1.59
N ALA A 115 8.25 6.03 -0.38
CA ALA A 115 8.19 5.23 0.85
C ALA A 115 7.01 4.24 0.83
N SER A 116 5.83 4.66 0.38
CA SER A 116 4.68 3.77 0.18
C SER A 116 4.96 2.70 -0.88
N ALA A 117 5.66 3.04 -1.97
CA ALA A 117 6.06 2.08 -2.99
C ALA A 117 6.98 1.00 -2.42
N ILE A 118 7.97 1.40 -1.63
CA ILE A 118 8.88 0.46 -0.95
C ILE A 118 8.08 -0.42 0.02
N LEU A 119 7.20 0.17 0.83
CA LEU A 119 6.40 -0.59 1.79
C LEU A 119 5.53 -1.64 1.13
N ILE A 120 4.81 -1.30 0.05
CA ILE A 120 3.95 -2.29 -0.63
C ILE A 120 4.80 -3.39 -1.30
N THR A 121 6.00 -3.06 -1.79
CA THR A 121 6.93 -4.08 -2.30
C THR A 121 7.42 -5.01 -1.20
N VAL A 122 7.75 -4.49 -0.01
CA VAL A 122 8.16 -5.33 1.14
C VAL A 122 6.98 -6.16 1.64
N VAL A 123 5.76 -5.61 1.67
CA VAL A 123 4.53 -6.37 1.98
C VAL A 123 4.35 -7.51 0.98
N PHE A 124 4.49 -7.23 -0.32
CA PHE A 124 4.41 -8.25 -1.36
C PHE A 124 5.45 -9.36 -1.14
N LEU A 125 6.72 -9.00 -0.91
CA LEU A 125 7.78 -9.98 -0.62
C LEU A 125 7.48 -10.79 0.65
N ALA A 126 6.91 -10.18 1.68
CA ALA A 126 6.50 -10.85 2.91
C ALA A 126 5.30 -11.79 2.71
N THR A 127 4.42 -11.52 1.73
CA THR A 127 3.31 -12.45 1.40
C THR A 127 3.79 -13.72 0.69
N ILE A 128 4.88 -13.69 -0.07
CA ILE A 128 5.42 -14.86 -0.81
C ILE A 128 5.67 -16.08 0.11
N PRO A 129 6.45 -15.98 1.22
CA PRO A 129 6.67 -17.11 2.10
C PRO A 129 5.39 -17.55 2.84
N GLU A 130 4.49 -16.62 3.17
CA GLU A 130 3.22 -16.92 3.84
C GLU A 130 2.29 -17.73 2.91
N VAL A 131 2.19 -17.35 1.63
CA VAL A 131 1.47 -18.13 0.60
C VAL A 131 2.08 -19.51 0.39
N LYS A 132 3.42 -19.62 0.37
CA LYS A 132 4.10 -20.93 0.27
C LYS A 132 3.80 -21.82 1.48
N ARG A 133 3.78 -21.25 2.69
CA ARG A 133 3.47 -21.97 3.93
C ARG A 133 2.04 -22.50 3.95
N ILE A 134 1.07 -21.68 3.49
CA ILE A 134 -0.35 -22.07 3.37
C ILE A 134 -0.53 -23.15 2.29
N ARG A 135 0.16 -23.05 1.14
CA ARG A 135 0.12 -24.09 0.10
C ARG A 135 0.71 -25.43 0.57
N GLY A 136 1.72 -25.41 1.45
CA GLY A 136 2.33 -26.62 2.01
C GLY A 136 1.40 -27.42 2.94
N MET A 137 0.55 -26.76 3.72
CA MET A 137 -0.42 -27.44 4.61
C MET A 137 -1.60 -28.07 3.86
N SER A 138 -1.98 -27.52 2.70
CA SER A 138 -3.09 -28.03 1.89
C SER A 138 -2.74 -29.25 1.02
N ALA A 139 -1.50 -29.75 1.09
CA ALA A 139 -1.02 -30.92 0.35
C ALA A 139 -0.72 -32.13 1.25
N GLY A 140 -1.05 -32.04 2.55
CA GLY A 140 -0.96 -33.14 3.53
C GLY A 140 -2.32 -33.74 3.83
#